data_AF-A0A1C3JH74-F1
#
_entry.id   AF-A0A1C3JH74-F1
#
_cell.length_a   1.000
_cell.length_b   1.000
_cell.length_c   1.000
_cell.angle_alpha   90.00
_cell.angle_beta   90.00
_cell.angle_gamma   90.00
#
_symmetry.space_group_name_H-M   'P 1'
#
loop_
_entity.id
_entity.type
_entity.pdbx_description
1 polymer ?
#
loop_
_entity_poly.entity_id
_entity_poly.type
_entity_poly.pdbx_seq_one_letter_code
_entity_poly.pdbx_strand_id
1 'polypeptide(L)'
;MYNWKAIVVLMLSGGLFACSTTTQAPVEPEQKPQVEQPVVDDSSKTDATEGEKVTEPTEKPEEVKPTEPEVKPKPEEKPAPKPTKTSDGKLILGEEEWVFVPGLKEAFKARVDTGATTSSISAVDVVDFERDGKDWVKFKIEHDGITTEEISLPVERWVKIKQSSAEGTQRRAVVVASIQIGDLKDKTEFTLADRTHLSFPLLLGRSFFRDVAVVDVSQKYVQKKITK
;
A
#
# COMPACT_ATOMS: atom_id res chain seq x y z
N MET A 1 -1.64 7.19 62.00
CA MET A 1 -0.41 7.35 62.82
C MET A 1 0.11 5.97 63.18
N TYR A 2 1.18 5.49 62.55
CA TYR A 2 2.16 4.58 63.16
C TYR A 2 3.43 4.62 62.29
N ASN A 3 4.51 5.10 62.91
CA ASN A 3 5.87 5.23 62.39
C ASN A 3 6.64 3.94 62.71
N TRP A 4 7.48 3.45 61.80
CA TRP A 4 8.65 2.66 62.17
C TRP A 4 9.82 2.96 61.22
N LYS A 5 10.98 3.20 61.83
CA LYS A 5 12.23 3.70 61.23
C LYS A 5 13.07 2.59 60.57
N ALA A 6 13.90 3.05 59.64
CA ALA A 6 14.94 2.36 58.88
C ALA A 6 15.81 1.33 59.62
N ILE A 7 16.28 0.32 58.86
CA ILE A 7 17.61 -0.27 59.02
C ILE A 7 18.27 -0.29 57.63
N VAL A 8 19.39 0.42 57.54
CA VAL A 8 20.39 0.38 56.47
C VAL A 8 21.43 -0.66 56.87
N VAL A 9 21.74 -1.63 56.01
CA VAL A 9 23.06 -2.27 55.99
C VAL A 9 23.53 -2.42 54.55
N LEU A 10 24.72 -1.86 54.36
CA LEU A 10 25.54 -1.69 53.20
C LEU A 10 26.47 -2.90 53.07
N MET A 11 26.60 -3.50 51.88
CA MET A 11 27.79 -4.29 51.55
C MET A 11 28.22 -4.06 50.11
N LEU A 12 29.46 -3.55 50.04
CA LEU A 12 30.30 -3.23 48.90
C LEU A 12 30.87 -4.49 48.21
N SER A 13 31.48 -4.22 47.05
CA SER A 13 32.42 -5.02 46.26
C SER A 13 31.75 -5.92 45.22
N GLY A 14 32.17 -5.95 43.97
CA GLY A 14 33.35 -5.41 43.29
C GLY A 14 33.60 -6.32 42.09
N GLY A 15 33.70 -5.78 40.87
CA GLY A 15 33.78 -6.61 39.67
C GLY A 15 34.20 -5.85 38.42
N LEU A 16 35.49 -5.51 38.36
CA LEU A 16 36.38 -5.37 37.20
C LEU A 16 35.76 -5.02 35.83
N PHE A 17 35.98 -3.76 35.42
CA PHE A 17 35.98 -3.34 34.02
C PHE A 17 37.28 -3.80 33.37
N ALA A 18 37.21 -4.72 32.41
CA ALA A 18 38.31 -5.04 31.51
C ALA A 18 38.10 -4.27 30.19
N CYS A 19 38.90 -3.22 29.99
CA CYS A 19 39.06 -2.56 28.70
C CYS A 19 39.87 -3.47 27.77
N SER A 20 39.24 -4.03 26.73
CA SER A 20 39.94 -4.60 25.58
C SER A 20 40.05 -3.53 24.49
N THR A 21 41.19 -2.86 24.42
CA THR A 21 41.60 -2.05 23.28
C THR A 21 42.05 -2.97 22.15
N THR A 22 41.14 -3.30 21.23
CA THR A 22 41.52 -3.85 19.92
C THR A 22 41.88 -2.69 19.01
N THR A 23 43.18 -2.59 18.71
CA THR A 23 43.75 -1.77 17.64
C THR A 23 43.04 -2.06 16.32
N GLN A 24 42.34 -1.07 15.77
CA GLN A 24 41.93 -1.08 14.35
C GLN A 24 43.16 -0.77 13.49
N ALA A 25 43.49 -1.69 12.58
CA ALA A 25 44.33 -1.37 11.44
C ALA A 25 43.55 -0.44 10.49
N PRO A 26 44.18 0.57 9.87
CA PRO A 26 43.51 1.41 8.87
C PRO A 26 43.14 0.57 7.65
N VAL A 27 41.84 0.51 7.33
CA VAL A 27 41.36 0.02 6.03
C VAL A 27 41.45 1.17 5.03
N GLU A 28 42.33 0.97 4.05
CA GLU A 28 42.47 1.77 2.84
C GLU A 28 41.16 1.72 2.03
N PRO A 29 40.64 2.84 1.50
CA PRO A 29 39.38 2.81 0.76
C PRO A 29 39.60 2.20 -0.63
N GLU A 30 39.06 1.00 -0.85
CA GLU A 30 38.94 0.38 -2.18
C GLU A 30 38.05 1.24 -3.09
N GLN A 31 38.59 1.61 -4.26
CA GLN A 31 37.89 2.28 -5.34
C GLN A 31 36.80 1.38 -5.93
N LYS A 32 35.57 1.89 -6.02
CA LYS A 32 34.46 1.21 -6.68
C LYS A 32 34.49 1.49 -8.20
N PRO A 33 34.31 0.49 -9.08
CA PRO A 33 34.28 0.70 -10.53
C PRO A 33 33.04 1.52 -10.94
N GLN A 34 33.25 2.54 -11.79
CA GLN A 34 32.18 3.28 -12.43
C GLN A 34 31.56 2.44 -13.55
N VAL A 35 30.23 2.28 -13.53
CA VAL A 35 29.46 1.69 -14.62
C VAL A 35 28.95 2.84 -15.50
N GLU A 36 29.39 2.82 -16.75
CA GLU A 36 29.07 3.73 -17.84
C GLU A 36 27.58 3.62 -18.22
N GLN A 37 26.90 4.76 -18.30
CA GLN A 37 25.53 4.86 -18.82
C GLN A 37 25.56 5.00 -20.35
N PRO A 38 24.66 4.33 -21.11
CA PRO A 38 24.55 4.59 -22.53
C PRO A 38 23.69 5.83 -22.79
N VAL A 39 24.23 6.65 -23.69
CA VAL A 39 23.65 7.85 -24.31
C VAL A 39 22.40 7.47 -25.11
N VAL A 40 21.31 8.24 -24.95
CA VAL A 40 20.17 8.25 -25.89
C VAL A 40 20.20 9.55 -26.68
N ASP A 41 20.35 9.40 -28.00
CA ASP A 41 20.37 10.45 -29.00
C ASP A 41 19.02 11.19 -29.11
N ASP A 42 19.12 12.52 -29.14
CA ASP A 42 18.10 13.46 -29.54
C ASP A 42 18.30 13.81 -31.03
N SER A 43 17.32 13.51 -31.87
CA SER A 43 17.16 14.22 -33.16
C SER A 43 15.82 13.86 -33.80
N SER A 44 14.91 14.84 -33.89
CA SER A 44 14.61 15.49 -35.17
C SER A 44 13.43 16.46 -35.03
N LYS A 45 13.76 17.73 -35.23
CA LYS A 45 12.88 18.88 -35.45
C LYS A 45 12.57 19.00 -36.96
N THR A 46 11.71 19.96 -37.31
CA THR A 46 11.52 20.69 -38.60
C THR A 46 10.31 20.22 -39.42
N ASP A 47 9.47 21.07 -40.04
CA ASP A 47 9.25 22.54 -40.04
C ASP A 47 7.99 22.80 -40.92
N ALA A 48 7.44 24.04 -40.85
CA ALA A 48 6.88 24.85 -41.96
C ALA A 48 5.76 24.29 -42.88
N THR A 49 4.76 25.02 -43.41
CA THR A 49 4.42 26.46 -43.46
C THR A 49 3.05 26.62 -44.18
N GLU A 50 2.27 27.59 -43.69
CA GLU A 50 1.37 28.58 -44.33
C GLU A 50 1.03 28.54 -45.85
N GLY A 51 -0.21 28.95 -46.18
CA GLY A 51 -0.56 29.48 -47.53
C GLY A 51 -2.06 29.58 -47.86
N GLU A 52 -2.64 30.78 -47.73
CA GLU A 52 -3.96 31.23 -48.22
C GLU A 52 -4.19 31.06 -49.74
N LYS A 53 -5.46 30.88 -50.21
CA LYS A 53 -6.29 31.93 -50.88
C LYS A 53 -7.58 31.42 -51.58
N VAL A 54 -8.70 32.14 -51.31
CA VAL A 54 -9.91 32.55 -52.10
C VAL A 54 -10.69 31.55 -52.98
N THR A 55 -12.02 31.43 -52.75
CA THR A 55 -13.15 31.99 -53.57
C THR A 55 -14.48 31.25 -53.31
N GLU A 56 -15.49 31.98 -52.83
CA GLU A 56 -16.93 31.76 -53.10
C GLU A 56 -17.22 32.04 -54.61
N PRO A 57 -18.37 31.66 -55.24
CA PRO A 57 -19.68 31.37 -54.62
C PRO A 57 -20.54 30.24 -55.27
N THR A 58 -21.65 29.93 -54.59
CA THR A 58 -22.96 29.43 -55.09
C THR A 58 -23.01 28.12 -55.91
N GLU A 59 -23.69 27.10 -55.39
CA GLU A 59 -25.04 26.65 -55.82
C GLU A 59 -25.26 25.17 -55.47
N LYS A 60 -26.36 24.90 -54.75
CA LYS A 60 -26.85 23.56 -54.39
C LYS A 60 -27.65 23.00 -55.58
N PRO A 61 -27.41 21.76 -56.02
CA PRO A 61 -28.51 20.79 -55.94
C PRO A 61 -28.10 19.43 -55.36
N GLU A 62 -29.06 18.80 -54.71
CA GLU A 62 -29.04 17.46 -54.11
C GLU A 62 -28.73 16.34 -55.12
N GLU A 63 -27.95 15.32 -54.72
CA GLU A 63 -28.25 13.93 -55.08
C GLU A 63 -27.49 12.86 -54.25
N VAL A 64 -28.28 11.87 -53.81
CA VAL A 64 -28.05 10.46 -53.46
C VAL A 64 -26.90 10.05 -52.50
N LYS A 65 -27.28 9.72 -51.26
CA LYS A 65 -26.53 8.78 -50.39
C LYS A 65 -26.73 7.34 -50.87
N PRO A 66 -25.67 6.53 -51.06
CA PRO A 66 -25.79 5.08 -51.08
C PRO A 66 -26.00 4.56 -49.65
N THR A 67 -27.04 3.77 -49.46
CA THR A 67 -27.31 3.00 -48.23
C THR A 67 -26.32 1.85 -48.12
N GLU A 68 -25.39 1.97 -47.18
CA GLU A 68 -24.60 0.85 -46.66
C GLU A 68 -25.51 -0.04 -45.79
N PRO A 69 -25.52 -1.37 -45.98
CA PRO A 69 -26.38 -2.25 -45.19
C PRO A 69 -25.91 -2.31 -43.73
N GLU A 70 -26.79 -1.90 -42.82
CA GLU A 70 -26.59 -2.00 -41.37
C GLU A 70 -26.26 -3.44 -40.95
N VAL A 71 -25.02 -3.65 -40.51
CA VAL A 71 -24.62 -4.83 -39.77
C VAL A 71 -25.35 -4.80 -38.42
N LYS A 72 -26.36 -5.66 -38.28
CA LYS A 72 -27.01 -5.91 -36.99
C LYS A 72 -25.96 -6.33 -35.96
N PRO A 73 -25.87 -5.68 -34.79
CA PRO A 73 -24.95 -6.11 -33.76
C PRO A 73 -25.37 -7.49 -33.25
N LYS A 74 -24.44 -8.45 -33.37
CA LYS A 74 -24.50 -9.75 -32.69
C LYS A 74 -24.61 -9.47 -31.18
N PRO A 75 -25.59 -10.03 -30.45
CA PRO A 75 -25.67 -9.85 -29.01
C PRO A 75 -24.37 -10.29 -28.35
N GLU A 76 -23.68 -9.37 -27.68
CA GLU A 76 -22.57 -9.69 -26.79
C GLU A 76 -23.11 -10.57 -25.66
N GLU A 77 -22.72 -11.83 -25.69
CA GLU A 77 -23.01 -12.80 -24.64
C GLU A 77 -22.33 -12.31 -23.35
N LYS A 78 -23.11 -12.02 -22.31
CA LYS A 78 -22.58 -11.70 -20.98
C LYS A 78 -21.58 -12.80 -20.61
N PRO A 79 -20.30 -12.49 -20.32
CA PRO A 79 -19.35 -13.51 -19.91
C PRO A 79 -19.88 -14.18 -18.64
N ALA A 80 -19.89 -15.52 -18.64
CA ALA A 80 -20.25 -16.31 -17.48
C ALA A 80 -19.46 -15.81 -16.25
N PRO A 81 -20.08 -15.77 -15.06
CA PRO A 81 -19.41 -15.27 -13.87
C PRO A 81 -18.17 -16.12 -13.59
N LYS A 82 -16.99 -15.48 -13.55
CA LYS A 82 -15.74 -16.14 -13.17
C LYS A 82 -15.89 -16.74 -11.77
N PRO A 83 -15.31 -17.92 -11.49
CA PRO A 83 -15.38 -18.52 -10.16
C PRO A 83 -14.69 -17.61 -9.14
N THR A 84 -15.35 -17.38 -8.00
CA THR A 84 -14.82 -16.57 -6.90
C THR A 84 -14.23 -17.42 -5.77
N LYS A 85 -14.34 -18.75 -5.89
CA LYS A 85 -13.80 -19.74 -4.95
C LYS A 85 -13.28 -20.95 -5.71
N THR A 86 -12.32 -21.63 -5.11
CA THR A 86 -11.83 -22.93 -5.55
C THR A 86 -12.81 -24.06 -5.18
N SER A 87 -12.59 -25.26 -5.72
CA SER A 87 -13.42 -26.43 -5.42
C SER A 87 -13.36 -26.89 -3.96
N ASP A 88 -12.24 -26.63 -3.26
CA ASP A 88 -12.06 -26.88 -1.82
C ASP A 88 -12.58 -25.72 -0.94
N GLY A 89 -13.19 -24.70 -1.54
CA GLY A 89 -13.88 -23.62 -0.83
C GLY A 89 -13.01 -22.43 -0.43
N LYS A 90 -11.71 -22.40 -0.80
CA LYS A 90 -10.85 -21.24 -0.60
C LYS A 90 -11.29 -20.09 -1.49
N LEU A 91 -11.12 -18.87 -0.98
CA LEU A 91 -11.42 -17.66 -1.74
C LEU A 91 -10.40 -17.50 -2.87
N ILE A 92 -10.85 -17.07 -4.06
CA ILE A 92 -9.94 -16.66 -5.14
C ILE A 92 -9.77 -15.15 -5.03
N LEU A 93 -8.54 -14.69 -4.87
CA LEU A 93 -8.17 -13.28 -4.89
C LEU A 93 -7.43 -12.97 -6.18
N GLY A 94 -7.69 -11.81 -6.76
CA GLY A 94 -6.85 -11.23 -7.80
C GLY A 94 -5.55 -10.65 -7.25
N GLU A 95 -4.73 -10.09 -8.13
CA GLU A 95 -3.56 -9.30 -7.76
C GLU A 95 -3.94 -7.95 -7.10
N GLU A 96 -5.17 -7.49 -7.33
CA GLU A 96 -5.81 -6.33 -6.72
C GLU A 96 -7.20 -6.73 -6.23
N GLU A 97 -7.61 -6.26 -5.05
CA GLU A 97 -8.92 -6.53 -4.49
C GLU A 97 -9.54 -5.32 -3.80
N TRP A 98 -10.87 -5.35 -3.67
CA TRP A 98 -11.59 -4.43 -2.81
C TRP A 98 -11.61 -4.94 -1.37
N VAL A 99 -11.12 -4.14 -0.44
CA VAL A 99 -11.09 -4.44 0.99
C VAL A 99 -11.99 -3.48 1.73
N PHE A 100 -13.07 -4.01 2.30
CA PHE A 100 -13.96 -3.25 3.14
C PHE A 100 -13.43 -3.18 4.57
N VAL A 101 -13.33 -1.98 5.13
CA VAL A 101 -12.90 -1.72 6.51
C VAL A 101 -14.13 -1.27 7.32
N PRO A 102 -14.74 -2.15 8.13
CA PRO A 102 -15.96 -1.82 8.87
C PRO A 102 -15.81 -0.61 9.81
N GLY A 103 -14.61 -0.37 10.35
CA GLY A 103 -14.34 0.78 11.21
C GLY A 103 -14.46 2.13 10.51
N LEU A 104 -14.32 2.16 9.18
CA LEU A 104 -14.47 3.36 8.34
C LEU A 104 -15.73 3.31 7.47
N LYS A 105 -16.44 2.16 7.43
CA LYS A 105 -17.58 1.91 6.54
C LYS A 105 -17.26 2.14 5.06
N GLU A 106 -16.00 1.94 4.68
CA GLU A 106 -15.51 2.22 3.33
C GLU A 106 -14.74 1.03 2.76
N ALA A 107 -14.69 0.95 1.43
CA ALA A 107 -13.93 -0.06 0.70
C ALA A 107 -12.77 0.56 -0.08
N PHE A 108 -11.56 0.09 0.20
CA PHE A 108 -10.31 0.55 -0.40
C PHE A 108 -9.81 -0.44 -1.42
N LYS A 109 -9.08 0.05 -2.43
CA LYS A 109 -8.27 -0.83 -3.28
C LYS A 109 -7.09 -1.34 -2.46
N ALA A 110 -6.77 -2.62 -2.60
CA ALA A 110 -5.60 -3.21 -2.00
C ALA A 110 -4.78 -4.02 -2.99
N ARG A 111 -3.46 -3.94 -2.86
CA ARG A 111 -2.54 -4.88 -3.49
C ARG A 111 -2.54 -6.19 -2.70
N VAL A 112 -2.77 -7.32 -3.35
CA VAL A 112 -2.54 -8.64 -2.74
C VAL A 112 -1.08 -9.01 -2.95
N ASP A 113 -0.29 -9.02 -1.87
CA ASP A 113 1.16 -9.18 -1.94
C ASP A 113 1.61 -10.48 -1.27
N THR A 114 1.96 -11.45 -2.11
CA THR A 114 2.49 -12.75 -1.68
C THR A 114 3.94 -12.66 -1.17
N GLY A 115 4.66 -11.56 -1.44
CA GLY A 115 6.01 -11.28 -0.93
C GLY A 115 6.00 -10.72 0.49
N ALA A 116 4.89 -10.12 0.92
CA ALA A 116 4.74 -9.57 2.27
C ALA A 116 4.17 -10.61 3.26
N THR A 117 4.72 -10.63 4.48
CA THR A 117 4.14 -11.43 5.58
C THR A 117 2.99 -10.67 6.26
N THR A 118 3.22 -9.41 6.60
CA THR A 118 2.28 -8.55 7.33
C THR A 118 1.68 -7.53 6.37
N SER A 119 0.39 -7.23 6.55
CA SER A 119 -0.32 -6.21 5.78
C SER A 119 0.12 -4.80 6.18
N SER A 120 -0.17 -3.79 5.34
CA SER A 120 0.13 -2.39 5.67
C SER A 120 -0.98 -1.45 5.21
N ILE A 121 -1.14 -0.35 5.94
CA ILE A 121 -2.02 0.78 5.59
C ILE A 121 -1.14 2.00 5.35
N SER A 122 -1.39 2.69 4.24
CA SER A 122 -0.94 4.06 4.00
C SER A 122 -1.71 4.99 4.94
N ALA A 123 -1.05 5.45 5.98
CA ALA A 123 -1.66 6.23 7.04
C ALA A 123 -1.01 7.61 7.11
N VAL A 124 -1.85 8.64 7.13
CA VAL A 124 -1.48 10.04 7.31
C VAL A 124 -2.00 10.55 8.65
N ASP A 125 -1.50 11.70 9.09
CA ASP A 125 -1.85 12.32 10.38
C ASP A 125 -1.78 11.35 11.56
N VAL A 126 -0.75 10.48 11.57
CA VAL A 126 -0.58 9.45 12.59
C VAL A 126 -0.17 10.11 13.91
N VAL A 127 -1.04 10.04 14.91
CA VAL A 127 -0.81 10.59 16.25
C VAL A 127 -0.94 9.48 17.29
N ASP A 128 0.09 9.28 18.10
CA ASP A 128 0.08 8.39 19.24
C ASP A 128 -0.54 9.06 20.48
N PHE A 129 -1.27 8.28 21.27
CA PHE A 129 -1.84 8.74 22.53
C PHE A 129 -2.05 7.57 23.50
N GLU A 130 -2.19 7.89 24.78
CA GLU A 130 -2.53 6.90 25.80
C GLU A 130 -4.03 6.92 26.09
N ARG A 131 -4.64 5.74 26.21
CA ARG A 131 -6.00 5.56 26.72
C ARG A 131 -6.05 4.34 27.63
N ASP A 132 -6.47 4.56 28.87
CA ASP A 132 -6.57 3.53 29.92
C ASP A 132 -5.25 2.76 30.15
N GLY A 133 -4.11 3.48 30.14
CA GLY A 133 -2.78 2.90 30.32
C GLY A 133 -2.29 2.03 29.15
N LYS A 134 -2.93 2.12 27.98
CA LYS A 134 -2.53 1.42 26.76
C LYS A 134 -2.15 2.42 25.67
N ASP A 135 -1.20 2.02 24.83
CA ASP A 135 -0.83 2.78 23.64
C ASP A 135 -1.93 2.67 22.58
N TRP A 136 -2.34 3.81 22.05
CA TRP A 136 -3.25 3.93 20.93
C TRP A 136 -2.65 4.82 19.85
N VAL A 137 -3.19 4.68 18.65
CA VAL A 137 -2.86 5.54 17.53
C VAL A 137 -4.14 5.97 16.84
N LYS A 138 -4.22 7.24 16.46
CA LYS A 138 -5.24 7.78 15.57
C LYS A 138 -4.61 8.20 14.26
N PHE A 139 -5.29 7.96 13.16
CA PHE A 139 -4.79 8.22 11.82
C PHE A 139 -5.93 8.30 10.82
N LYS A 140 -5.61 8.77 9.61
CA LYS A 140 -6.50 8.73 8.45
C LYS A 140 -5.84 7.93 7.33
N ILE A 141 -6.65 7.44 6.40
CA ILE A 141 -6.17 6.85 5.15
C ILE A 141 -6.35 7.91 4.06
N GLU A 142 -5.32 8.16 3.27
CA GLU A 142 -5.38 9.08 2.13
C GLU A 142 -5.02 8.33 0.85
N HIS A 143 -5.86 8.49 -0.16
CA HIS A 143 -5.65 7.91 -1.48
C HIS A 143 -6.40 8.69 -2.56
N ASP A 144 -5.77 8.88 -3.73
CA ASP A 144 -6.36 9.58 -4.87
C ASP A 144 -6.94 10.97 -4.51
N GLY A 145 -6.32 11.68 -3.56
CA GLY A 145 -6.75 12.99 -3.08
C GLY A 145 -8.00 12.97 -2.17
N ILE A 146 -8.45 11.79 -1.75
CA ILE A 146 -9.54 11.59 -0.81
C ILE A 146 -8.95 11.10 0.52
N THR A 147 -9.30 11.81 1.59
CA THR A 147 -8.89 11.46 2.96
C THR A 147 -10.11 10.96 3.74
N THR A 148 -9.95 9.85 4.45
CA THR A 148 -11.02 9.26 5.26
C THR A 148 -11.27 10.06 6.54
N GLU A 149 -12.37 9.71 7.23
CA GLU A 149 -12.53 10.02 8.65
C GLU A 149 -11.37 9.46 9.49
N GLU A 150 -11.12 10.09 10.63
CA GLU A 150 -10.10 9.64 11.59
C GLU A 150 -10.57 8.36 12.29
N ILE A 151 -9.69 7.36 12.36
CA ILE A 151 -9.92 6.14 13.13
C ILE A 151 -8.85 5.99 14.22
N SER A 152 -9.27 5.51 15.40
CA SER A 152 -8.39 5.21 16.52
C SER A 152 -8.37 3.71 16.79
N LEU A 153 -7.17 3.12 16.86
CA LEU A 153 -6.96 1.71 17.18
C LEU A 153 -5.89 1.54 18.26
N PRO A 154 -6.00 0.50 19.12
CA PRO A 154 -4.92 0.16 20.05
C PRO A 154 -3.69 -0.29 19.27
N VAL A 155 -2.51 0.06 19.78
CA VAL A 155 -1.24 -0.41 19.23
C VAL A 155 -0.95 -1.81 19.79
N GLU A 156 -0.83 -2.78 18.88
CA GLU A 156 -0.45 -4.15 19.23
C GLU A 156 1.03 -4.23 19.59
N ARG A 157 1.88 -3.55 18.81
CA ARG A 157 3.31 -3.40 19.07
C ARG A 157 3.93 -2.27 18.26
N TRP A 158 5.11 -1.84 18.68
CA TRP A 158 5.97 -0.93 17.93
C TRP A 158 7.06 -1.70 17.20
N VAL A 159 7.20 -1.48 15.89
CA VAL A 159 8.31 -2.02 15.10
C VAL A 159 9.33 -0.93 14.81
N LYS A 160 10.61 -1.23 15.03
CA LYS A 160 11.73 -0.32 14.72
C LYS A 160 12.12 -0.50 13.25
N ILE A 161 12.10 0.59 12.49
CA ILE A 161 12.63 0.61 11.13
C ILE A 161 14.09 1.05 11.21
N LYS A 162 15.01 0.12 10.90
CA LYS A 162 16.42 0.45 10.72
C LYS A 162 16.55 1.13 9.35
N GLN A 163 16.65 2.46 9.33
CA GLN A 163 17.04 3.17 8.12
C GLN A 163 18.57 3.10 8.01
N SER A 164 19.07 2.60 6.88
CA SER A 164 20.50 2.49 6.60
C SER A 164 21.18 3.85 6.36
N SER A 165 20.39 4.93 6.20
CA SER A 165 20.86 6.23 5.71
C SER A 165 20.44 7.43 6.55
N ALA A 166 19.78 7.26 7.71
CA ALA A 166 19.30 8.36 8.53
C ALA A 166 19.63 8.15 10.01
N GLU A 167 20.13 9.21 10.67
CA GLU A 167 20.23 9.26 12.13
C GLU A 167 18.82 9.33 12.73
N GLY A 168 18.21 8.16 12.93
CA GLY A 168 16.89 8.06 13.53
C GLY A 168 16.28 6.69 13.32
N THR A 169 15.83 6.06 14.41
CA THR A 169 14.97 4.87 14.32
C THR A 169 13.53 5.35 14.26
N GLN A 170 12.92 5.36 13.08
CA GLN A 170 11.48 5.59 12.97
C GLN A 170 10.75 4.34 13.49
N ARG A 171 9.91 4.51 14.51
CA ARG A 171 9.02 3.44 14.97
C ARG A 171 7.71 3.49 14.21
N ARG A 172 7.15 2.33 13.86
CA ARG A 172 5.83 2.20 13.25
C ARG A 172 4.92 1.45 14.19
N ALA A 173 3.70 1.94 14.35
CA ALA A 173 2.66 1.21 15.06
C ALA A 173 2.22 0.02 14.20
N VAL A 174 2.00 -1.12 14.86
CA VAL A 174 1.22 -2.23 14.32
C VAL A 174 -0.12 -2.20 15.02
N VAL A 175 -1.20 -2.20 14.24
CA VAL A 175 -2.57 -2.23 14.75
C VAL A 175 -3.28 -3.46 14.21
N VAL A 176 -4.28 -3.94 14.94
CA VAL A 176 -5.17 -5.01 14.45
C VAL A 176 -6.47 -4.37 13.99
N ALA A 177 -6.82 -4.55 12.72
CA ALA A 177 -8.07 -4.05 12.15
C ALA A 177 -8.88 -5.19 11.53
N SER A 178 -10.20 -5.14 11.72
CA SER A 178 -11.14 -6.02 11.01
C SER A 178 -11.27 -5.57 9.57
N ILE A 179 -11.23 -6.51 8.63
CA ILE A 179 -11.46 -6.27 7.20
C ILE A 179 -12.40 -7.33 6.62
N GLN A 180 -12.96 -7.03 5.45
CA GLN A 180 -13.82 -7.95 4.71
C GLN A 180 -13.49 -7.93 3.22
N ILE A 181 -13.36 -9.12 2.62
CA ILE A 181 -13.21 -9.33 1.17
C ILE A 181 -14.15 -10.46 0.77
N GLY A 182 -15.12 -10.20 -0.11
CA GLY A 182 -16.18 -11.15 -0.40
C GLY A 182 -16.92 -11.58 0.87
N ASP A 183 -16.93 -12.88 1.15
CA ASP A 183 -17.49 -13.45 2.37
C ASP A 183 -16.48 -13.71 3.49
N LEU A 184 -15.18 -13.53 3.23
CA LEU A 184 -14.13 -13.60 4.25
C LEU A 184 -14.13 -12.33 5.09
N LYS A 185 -14.37 -12.49 6.39
CA LYS A 185 -14.29 -11.44 7.42
C LYS A 185 -13.28 -11.89 8.46
N ASP A 186 -12.20 -11.15 8.61
CA ASP A 186 -11.19 -11.48 9.61
C ASP A 186 -10.46 -10.23 10.11
N LYS A 187 -9.73 -10.39 11.21
CA LYS A 187 -8.80 -9.39 11.72
C LYS A 187 -7.41 -9.69 11.20
N THR A 188 -6.68 -8.65 10.84
CA THR A 188 -5.27 -8.79 10.49
C THR A 188 -4.46 -7.62 11.01
N GLU A 189 -3.16 -7.86 11.15
CA GLU A 189 -2.21 -6.85 11.56
C GLU A 189 -1.84 -5.96 10.39
N PHE A 190 -1.84 -4.66 10.65
CA PHE A 190 -1.38 -3.65 9.72
C PHE A 190 -0.24 -2.84 10.33
N THR A 191 0.88 -2.76 9.63
CA THR A 191 1.87 -1.72 9.91
C THR A 191 1.37 -0.38 9.35
N LEU A 192 1.44 0.67 10.14
CA LEU A 192 1.12 2.03 9.70
C LEU A 192 2.38 2.74 9.20
N ALA A 193 2.29 3.34 8.01
CA ALA A 193 3.33 4.18 7.45
C ALA A 193 2.72 5.15 6.45
N ASP A 194 3.30 6.35 6.32
CA ASP A 194 2.97 7.21 5.18
C ASP A 194 3.51 6.57 3.90
N ARG A 195 2.57 6.19 3.02
CA ARG A 195 2.84 5.62 1.70
C ARG A 195 1.96 6.26 0.64
N THR A 196 1.60 7.52 0.83
CA THR A 196 0.77 8.31 -0.11
C THR A 196 1.34 8.35 -1.53
N HIS A 197 2.66 8.15 -1.68
CA HIS A 197 3.35 8.01 -2.96
C HIS A 197 3.08 6.69 -3.71
N LEU A 198 2.44 5.70 -3.08
CA LEU A 198 2.12 4.41 -3.71
C LEU A 198 0.69 4.38 -4.26
N SER A 199 0.46 3.52 -5.25
CA SER A 199 -0.83 3.39 -5.94
C SER A 199 -1.93 2.69 -5.14
N PHE A 200 -1.62 2.09 -3.99
CA PHE A 200 -2.61 1.38 -3.18
C PHE A 200 -2.51 1.82 -1.71
N PRO A 201 -3.62 2.23 -1.08
CA PRO A 201 -3.63 2.58 0.33
C PRO A 201 -3.49 1.37 1.23
N LEU A 202 -3.91 0.19 0.76
CA LEU A 202 -3.78 -1.06 1.49
C LEU A 202 -2.89 -2.05 0.73
N LEU A 203 -2.11 -2.81 1.49
CA LEU A 203 -1.38 -3.97 1.01
C LEU A 203 -1.74 -5.13 1.93
N LEU A 204 -2.22 -6.22 1.36
CA LEU A 204 -2.56 -7.44 2.09
C LEU A 204 -1.37 -8.40 2.04
N GLY A 205 -0.83 -8.74 3.20
CA GLY A 205 0.21 -9.74 3.34
C GLY A 205 -0.35 -11.14 3.57
N ARG A 206 0.50 -12.15 3.43
CA ARG A 206 0.14 -13.58 3.55
C ARG A 206 -0.52 -13.95 4.87
N SER A 207 -0.21 -13.27 5.98
CA SER A 207 -0.82 -13.56 7.29
C SER A 207 -2.35 -13.47 7.28
N PHE A 208 -2.94 -12.68 6.39
CA PHE A 208 -4.39 -12.60 6.23
C PHE A 208 -4.99 -13.78 5.44
N PHE A 209 -4.31 -14.24 4.38
CA PHE A 209 -4.95 -15.10 3.37
C PHE A 209 -4.32 -16.48 3.16
N ARG A 210 -3.15 -16.78 3.76
CA ARG A 210 -2.36 -17.99 3.47
C ARG A 210 -3.12 -19.32 3.59
N ASP A 211 -4.10 -19.42 4.48
CA ASP A 211 -4.82 -20.66 4.79
C ASP A 211 -6.24 -20.68 4.20
N VAL A 212 -6.74 -19.53 3.73
CA VAL A 212 -8.15 -19.31 3.39
C VAL A 212 -8.37 -18.87 1.94
N ALA A 213 -7.31 -18.51 1.21
CA ALA A 213 -7.42 -18.04 -0.17
C ALA A 213 -6.25 -18.51 -1.06
N VAL A 214 -6.48 -18.43 -2.36
CA VAL A 214 -5.46 -18.53 -3.42
C VAL A 214 -5.42 -17.22 -4.20
N VAL A 215 -4.23 -16.85 -4.68
CA VAL A 215 -4.04 -15.62 -5.45
C VAL A 215 -3.82 -15.97 -6.91
N ASP A 216 -4.71 -15.51 -7.77
CA ASP A 216 -4.56 -15.54 -9.23
C ASP A 216 -4.12 -14.16 -9.72
N VAL A 217 -2.83 -14.04 -10.03
CA VAL A 217 -2.22 -12.77 -10.42
C VAL A 217 -2.69 -12.24 -11.77
N SER A 218 -3.37 -13.06 -12.58
CA SER A 218 -3.94 -12.64 -13.87
C SER A 218 -5.28 -11.91 -13.74
N GLN A 219 -5.85 -11.87 -12.53
CA GLN A 219 -7.16 -11.31 -12.27
C GLN A 219 -7.08 -10.12 -11.32
N LYS A 220 -8.10 -9.26 -11.38
CA LYS A 220 -8.29 -8.13 -10.46
C LYS A 220 -9.76 -8.08 -10.05
N TYR A 221 -10.03 -7.69 -8.81
CA TYR A 221 -11.37 -7.48 -8.28
C TYR A 221 -12.26 -8.72 -8.48
N VAL A 222 -11.72 -9.91 -8.16
CA VAL A 222 -12.45 -11.18 -8.25
C VAL A 222 -13.63 -11.15 -7.28
N GLN A 223 -13.42 -10.55 -6.11
CA GLN A 223 -14.46 -10.36 -5.11
C GLN A 223 -15.21 -9.05 -5.35
N LYS A 224 -16.54 -9.09 -5.18
CA LYS A 224 -17.38 -7.91 -5.35
C LYS A 224 -17.03 -6.84 -4.33
N LYS A 225 -17.00 -5.57 -4.77
CA LYS A 225 -16.90 -4.42 -3.87
C LYS A 225 -18.10 -4.41 -2.92
N ILE A 226 -17.82 -4.36 -1.62
CA ILE A 226 -18.85 -4.26 -0.58
C ILE A 226 -19.17 -2.79 -0.35
N THR A 227 -20.45 -2.44 -0.44
CA THR A 227 -21.01 -1.14 -0.09
C THR A 227 -22.07 -1.34 0.99
N LYS A 228 -21.98 -0.63 2.11
CA LYS A 228 -22.90 -0.73 3.24
C LYS A 228 -23.37 0.64 3.67
#